data_AF-A0A7X7BST3-F1
#
_entry.id   AF-A0A7X7BST3-F1
#
_cell.length_a   1.000
_cell.length_b   1.000
_cell.length_c   1.000
_cell.angle_alpha   90.00
_cell.angle_beta   90.00
_cell.angle_gamma   90.00
#
_symmetry.space_group_name_H-M   'P 1'
#
loop_
_entity.id
_entity.type
_entity.pdbx_description
1 polymer ?
#
loop_
_entity_poly.entity_id
_entity_poly.type
_entity_poly.pdbx_seq_one_letter_code
_entity_poly.pdbx_strand_id
1 'polypeptide(L)'
;MSNLPVIYLEGDTGTPYSYQTQKWLEESKVLYNGHAHRHRGIKNNNVDTLELPFRGALMFSQNASINASKAVLSRIIYIHFDLSHHTEAGRIAAKKIERYQTSDISNFTHHAITHENEILSLFEDRYEAHYTALSKVKGIQLSRIIHNHAQLLSLLDALSKLLHLPIDIKNQTEKYIVDIAIEREKSLQGENHMIDEFWHTYEFLASQSNVINHFPANKNCIAINLNQFYEVARAKRQSLPRINIIRRLLTLSKHYKFIENKSIKSIHSPVGSSKRIRCYIFQRPKDENDKENDNEMEVHS
;
A
#
# COMPACT_ATOMS: atom_id res chain seq x y z
N MET A 1 16.64 -11.64 21.58
CA MET A 1 16.33 -10.25 21.20
C MET A 1 14.82 -10.16 21.03
N SER A 2 14.09 -10.09 22.14
CA SER A 2 12.64 -9.93 22.12
C SER A 2 12.33 -8.44 22.34
N ASN A 3 11.36 -7.88 21.62
CA ASN A 3 10.82 -6.52 21.81
C ASN A 3 11.73 -5.32 21.45
N LEU A 4 12.87 -5.52 20.77
CA LEU A 4 13.65 -4.39 20.22
C LEU A 4 13.26 -4.12 18.76
N PRO A 5 13.18 -2.85 18.34
CA PRO A 5 12.95 -2.52 16.94
C PRO A 5 14.16 -2.98 16.10
N VAL A 6 13.88 -3.69 15.01
CA VAL A 6 14.88 -4.03 14.00
C VAL A 6 14.76 -3.00 12.88
N ILE A 7 15.84 -2.25 12.65
CA ILE A 7 15.89 -1.23 11.60
C ILE A 7 16.55 -1.84 10.37
N TYR A 8 15.83 -1.80 9.26
CA TYR A 8 16.36 -2.11 7.94
C TYR A 8 16.72 -0.80 7.25
N LEU A 9 18.03 -0.59 7.08
CA LEU A 9 18.61 0.53 6.36
C LEU A 9 18.87 0.07 4.92
N GLU A 10 18.06 0.52 3.98
CA GLU A 10 18.38 0.33 2.56
C GLU A 10 19.09 1.56 2.02
N GLY A 11 20.31 1.35 1.52
CA GLY A 11 21.12 2.37 0.88
C GLY A 11 20.45 2.86 -0.40
N ASP A 12 20.52 4.18 -0.59
CA ASP A 12 19.93 4.91 -1.71
C ASP A 12 20.44 4.34 -3.04
N THR A 13 19.61 3.52 -3.66
CA THR A 13 19.73 3.27 -5.07
C THR A 13 18.37 3.66 -5.61
N GLY A 14 18.29 4.70 -6.44
CA GLY A 14 17.12 4.96 -7.29
C GLY A 14 16.82 3.81 -8.27
N THR A 15 17.24 2.59 -7.95
CA THR A 15 17.00 1.36 -8.66
C THR A 15 15.80 0.65 -8.06
N PRO A 16 14.97 -0.02 -8.87
CA PRO A 16 13.88 -0.84 -8.37
C PRO A 16 14.41 -1.89 -7.39
N TYR A 17 13.66 -2.16 -6.31
CA TYR A 17 14.01 -3.20 -5.36
C TYR A 17 14.42 -4.50 -6.06
N SER A 18 15.47 -5.13 -5.52
CA SER A 18 15.84 -6.47 -5.94
C SER A 18 14.65 -7.42 -5.76
N TYR A 19 14.57 -8.46 -6.59
CA TYR A 19 13.55 -9.51 -6.43
C TYR A 19 13.57 -10.11 -5.01
N GLN A 20 14.75 -10.20 -4.38
CA GLN A 20 14.92 -10.71 -3.02
C GLN A 20 14.29 -9.77 -1.99
N THR A 21 14.51 -8.46 -2.09
CA THR A 21 13.90 -7.45 -1.20
C THR A 21 12.37 -7.49 -1.33
N GLN A 22 11.85 -7.49 -2.56
CA GLN A 22 10.40 -7.56 -2.79
C GLN A 22 9.81 -8.84 -2.20
N LYS A 23 10.45 -9.98 -2.43
CA LYS A 23 10.03 -11.26 -1.88
C LYS A 23 10.03 -11.25 -0.36
N TRP A 24 11.06 -10.68 0.26
CA TRP A 24 11.15 -10.60 1.72
C TRP A 24 10.09 -9.67 2.32
N LEU A 25 9.81 -8.51 1.72
CA LEU A 25 8.70 -7.64 2.15
C LEU A 25 7.35 -8.38 2.11
N GLU A 26 7.13 -9.20 1.08
CA GLU A 26 5.92 -10.01 0.97
C GLU A 26 5.85 -11.13 2.03
N GLU A 27 6.98 -11.76 2.34
CA GLU A 27 7.10 -12.76 3.42
C GLU A 27 6.93 -12.13 4.81
N SER A 28 7.30 -10.86 4.99
CA SER A 28 7.20 -10.15 6.27
C SER A 28 5.75 -9.99 6.79
N LYS A 29 4.73 -10.22 5.97
CA LYS A 29 3.31 -10.16 6.39
C LYS A 29 2.98 -11.06 7.56
N VAL A 30 3.68 -12.18 7.71
CA VAL A 30 3.46 -13.12 8.83
C VAL A 30 3.90 -12.52 10.16
N LEU A 31 4.92 -11.65 10.14
CA LEU A 31 5.46 -10.98 11.33
C LEU A 31 4.44 -10.02 11.95
N TYR A 32 3.59 -9.40 11.11
CA TYR A 32 2.53 -8.50 11.57
C TYR A 32 1.54 -9.18 12.53
N ASN A 33 1.28 -10.47 12.35
CA ASN A 33 0.41 -11.26 13.23
C ASN A 33 1.20 -11.94 14.38
N GLY A 34 2.50 -11.66 14.51
CA GLY A 34 3.37 -12.29 15.49
C GLY A 34 3.79 -13.74 15.17
N HIS A 35 3.54 -14.24 13.96
CA HIS A 35 3.98 -15.57 13.55
C HIS A 35 5.49 -15.64 13.32
N ALA A 36 6.04 -16.85 13.39
CA ALA A 36 7.45 -17.08 13.16
C ALA A 36 7.79 -16.99 11.67
N HIS A 37 8.94 -16.37 11.32
CA HIS A 37 9.46 -16.43 9.95
C HIS A 37 10.03 -17.82 9.60
N ARG A 38 10.51 -18.57 10.60
CA ARG A 38 11.13 -19.88 10.41
C ARG A 38 10.60 -20.88 11.43
N HIS A 39 10.35 -22.08 10.93
CA HIS A 39 10.00 -23.25 11.71
C HIS A 39 11.28 -24.05 11.93
N ARG A 40 11.56 -24.44 13.18
CA ARG A 40 12.70 -25.33 13.48
C ARG A 40 12.15 -26.65 14.00
N GLY A 41 12.43 -27.75 13.31
CA GLY A 41 12.16 -29.08 13.85
C GLY A 41 13.02 -29.31 15.09
N ILE A 42 12.39 -29.69 16.20
CA ILE A 42 13.12 -30.12 17.39
C ILE A 42 13.44 -31.60 17.18
N LYS A 43 14.69 -32.00 17.44
CA LYS A 43 15.08 -33.41 17.41
C LYS A 43 14.60 -34.11 18.68
N ASN A 44 13.31 -34.43 18.74
CA ASN A 44 12.68 -35.27 19.75
C ASN A 44 12.13 -36.55 19.07
N ASN A 45 11.76 -37.57 19.85
CA ASN A 45 11.07 -38.77 19.31
C ASN A 45 9.65 -38.46 18.78
N ASN A 46 9.18 -37.22 18.96
CA ASN A 46 7.95 -36.67 18.38
C ASN A 46 8.27 -35.65 17.29
N VAL A 47 7.35 -35.49 16.33
CA VAL A 47 7.46 -34.53 15.21
C VAL A 47 7.08 -33.11 15.69
N ASP A 48 7.72 -32.64 16.75
CA ASP A 48 7.44 -31.33 17.33
C ASP A 48 8.18 -30.23 16.55
N THR A 49 7.43 -29.22 16.12
CA THR A 49 7.95 -28.05 15.42
C THR A 49 7.96 -26.84 16.36
N LEU A 50 9.11 -26.21 16.53
CA LEU A 50 9.23 -24.96 17.29
C LEU A 50 8.98 -23.77 16.37
N GLU A 51 7.91 -23.04 16.62
CA GLU A 51 7.72 -21.67 16.14
C GLU A 51 8.05 -20.68 17.25
N LEU A 52 8.99 -19.78 16.98
CA LEU A 52 9.29 -18.66 17.86
C LEU A 52 8.52 -17.42 17.37
N PRO A 53 7.51 -16.94 18.11
CA PRO A 53 6.70 -15.82 17.67
C PRO A 53 7.54 -14.54 17.56
N PHE A 54 7.26 -13.74 16.54
CA PHE A 54 7.88 -12.44 16.41
C PHE A 54 7.17 -11.43 17.33
N ARG A 55 7.93 -10.77 18.20
CA ARG A 55 7.42 -9.79 19.17
C ARG A 55 8.18 -8.46 19.09
N GLY A 56 8.75 -8.15 17.93
CA GLY A 56 9.50 -6.92 17.70
C GLY A 56 8.71 -5.91 16.88
N ALA A 57 9.34 -4.75 16.65
CA ALA A 57 8.93 -3.82 15.61
C ALA A 57 9.91 -3.92 14.43
N LEU A 58 9.41 -3.70 13.22
CA LEU A 58 10.22 -3.61 12.01
C LEU A 58 10.12 -2.18 11.46
N MET A 59 11.27 -1.53 11.29
CA MET A 59 11.34 -0.17 10.77
C MET A 59 12.15 -0.15 9.48
N PHE A 60 11.64 0.55 8.48
CA PHE A 60 12.31 0.78 7.21
C PHE A 60 12.73 2.25 7.15
N SER A 61 14.00 2.52 6.85
CA SER A 61 14.47 3.87 6.60
C SER A 61 15.13 3.92 5.22
N GLN A 62 14.58 4.77 4.36
CA GLN A 62 14.95 4.89 2.94
C GLN A 62 14.47 6.23 2.36
N ASN A 63 15.09 6.65 1.26
CA ASN A 63 14.76 7.89 0.56
C ASN A 63 13.58 7.76 -0.42
N ALA A 64 13.37 6.56 -0.98
CA ALA A 64 12.28 6.27 -1.92
C ALA A 64 11.05 5.70 -1.23
N SER A 65 9.89 5.70 -1.89
CA SER A 65 8.69 5.04 -1.37
C SER A 65 8.79 3.51 -1.46
N ILE A 66 8.22 2.79 -0.49
CA ILE A 66 8.19 1.33 -0.51
C ILE A 66 7.25 0.87 -1.63
N ASN A 67 7.80 0.25 -2.67
CA ASN A 67 7.01 -0.46 -3.67
C ASN A 67 6.73 -1.90 -3.21
N ALA A 68 5.55 -2.13 -2.62
CA ALA A 68 5.10 -3.44 -2.15
C ALA A 68 3.60 -3.65 -2.41
N SER A 69 3.10 -4.88 -2.24
CA SER A 69 1.66 -5.12 -2.41
C SER A 69 0.82 -4.32 -1.40
N LYS A 70 -0.44 -4.05 -1.75
CA LYS A 70 -1.44 -3.46 -0.84
C LYS A 70 -1.54 -4.20 0.49
N ALA A 71 -1.30 -5.51 0.50
CA ALA A 71 -1.29 -6.30 1.72
C ALA A 71 -0.12 -5.94 2.65
N VAL A 72 1.07 -5.67 2.11
CA VAL A 72 2.21 -5.19 2.91
C VAL A 72 1.97 -3.74 3.33
N LEU A 73 1.63 -2.87 2.39
CA LEU A 73 1.50 -1.43 2.65
C LEU A 73 0.36 -1.08 3.63
N SER A 74 -0.71 -1.89 3.69
CA SER A 74 -1.78 -1.71 4.70
C SER A 74 -1.37 -2.11 6.13
N ARG A 75 -0.19 -2.75 6.31
CA ARG A 75 0.36 -3.18 7.59
C ARG A 75 1.49 -2.29 8.11
N ILE A 76 1.85 -1.25 7.34
CA ILE A 76 2.97 -0.36 7.65
C ILE A 76 2.43 1.05 7.85
N ILE A 77 2.90 1.72 8.90
CA ILE A 77 2.73 3.17 9.07
C ILE A 77 3.92 3.84 8.39
N TYR A 78 3.64 4.78 7.50
CA TYR A 78 4.67 5.53 6.78
C TYR A 78 4.74 6.93 7.34
N ILE A 79 5.95 7.33 7.73
CA ILE A 79 6.26 8.65 8.24
C ILE A 79 7.19 9.30 7.20
N HIS A 80 6.74 10.42 6.64
CA HIS A 80 7.53 11.17 5.67
C HIS A 80 8.21 12.35 6.35
N PHE A 81 9.50 12.51 6.09
CA PHE A 81 10.29 13.66 6.52
C PHE A 81 10.74 14.42 5.28
N ASP A 82 10.44 15.72 5.22
CA ASP A 82 10.85 16.61 4.15
C ASP A 82 11.65 17.81 4.70
N LEU A 83 12.12 18.66 3.78
CA LEU A 83 12.89 19.85 4.12
C LEU A 83 12.02 21.08 4.44
N SER A 84 10.69 20.96 4.40
CA SER A 84 9.77 22.10 4.48
C SER A 84 9.82 22.82 5.83
N HIS A 85 10.19 22.10 6.89
CA HIS A 85 10.31 22.61 8.27
C HIS A 85 11.76 22.84 8.72
N HIS A 86 12.71 22.94 7.78
CA HIS A 86 14.10 23.24 8.11
C HIS A 86 14.25 24.68 8.62
N THR A 87 14.43 24.81 9.92
CA THR A 87 14.72 26.08 10.59
C THR A 87 16.14 26.07 11.14
N GLU A 88 16.71 27.26 11.35
CA GLU A 88 18.01 27.38 12.01
C GLU A 88 18.00 26.79 13.43
N ALA A 89 16.88 26.96 14.16
CA ALA A 89 16.65 26.31 15.45
C ALA A 89 16.66 24.77 15.33
N GLY A 90 15.99 24.21 14.32
CA GLY A 90 16.00 22.78 14.02
C GLY A 90 17.41 22.26 13.70
N ARG A 91 18.18 23.01 12.93
CA ARG A 91 19.59 22.69 12.62
C ARG A 91 20.45 22.65 13.89
N ILE A 92 20.25 23.58 14.81
CA ILE A 92 20.95 23.62 16.10
C ILE A 92 20.53 22.43 16.98
N ALA A 93 19.23 22.11 17.02
CA ALA A 93 18.71 20.96 17.77
C ALA A 93 19.24 19.63 17.23
N ALA A 94 19.30 19.44 15.90
CA ALA A 94 19.87 18.26 15.27
C ALA A 94 21.35 18.05 15.66
N LYS A 95 22.17 19.12 15.58
CA LYS A 95 23.56 19.09 16.06
C LYS A 95 23.69 18.80 17.55
N LYS A 96 22.68 19.16 18.35
CA LYS A 96 22.65 18.81 19.78
C LYS A 96 22.38 17.33 19.97
N ILE A 97 21.47 16.74 19.20
CA ILE A 97 21.16 15.31 19.22
C ILE A 97 22.40 14.47 18.83
N GLU A 98 23.15 14.91 17.81
CA GLU A 98 24.41 14.24 17.40
C GLU A 98 25.47 14.17 18.50
N ARG A 99 25.38 15.06 19.50
CA ARG A 99 26.33 15.12 20.62
C ARG A 99 25.87 14.33 21.84
N TYR A 100 24.64 13.84 21.87
CA TYR A 100 24.17 13.02 22.98
C TYR A 100 24.93 11.70 23.03
N GLN A 101 25.42 11.35 24.22
CA GLN A 101 25.99 10.04 24.48
C GLN A 101 24.87 9.04 24.77
N THR A 102 25.17 7.75 24.67
CA THR A 102 24.21 6.68 24.98
C THR A 102 23.59 6.84 26.37
N SER A 103 24.36 7.34 27.36
CA SER A 103 23.88 7.63 28.71
C SER A 103 22.79 8.70 28.77
N ASP A 104 22.77 9.63 27.82
CA ASP A 104 21.82 10.75 27.78
C ASP A 104 20.45 10.30 27.24
N ILE A 105 20.42 9.21 26.46
CA ILE A 105 19.22 8.72 25.75
C ILE A 105 18.70 7.37 26.28
N SER A 106 19.54 6.59 26.97
CA SER A 106 19.18 5.25 27.47
C SER A 106 18.09 5.27 28.55
N ASN A 107 17.88 6.41 29.20
CA ASN A 107 16.89 6.55 30.28
C ASN A 107 15.46 6.32 29.79
N PHE A 108 15.16 6.58 28.51
CA PHE A 108 13.81 6.35 27.97
C PHE A 108 13.38 4.89 28.11
N THR A 109 14.23 3.94 27.71
CA THR A 109 13.92 2.51 27.78
C THR A 109 13.73 2.05 29.22
N HIS A 110 14.62 2.49 30.11
CA HIS A 110 14.48 2.19 31.54
C HIS A 110 13.16 2.74 32.10
N HIS A 111 12.86 4.01 31.81
CA HIS A 111 11.64 4.68 32.29
C HIS A 111 10.36 4.05 31.74
N ALA A 112 10.35 3.62 30.47
CA ALA A 112 9.22 2.93 29.87
C ALA A 112 9.00 1.54 30.47
N ILE A 113 10.07 0.78 30.73
CA ILE A 113 9.98 -0.55 31.35
C ILE A 113 9.49 -0.45 32.79
N THR A 114 9.98 0.51 33.58
CA THR A 114 9.56 0.66 34.98
C THR A 114 8.10 1.09 35.14
N HIS A 115 7.50 1.66 34.09
CA HIS A 115 6.08 2.07 34.06
C HIS A 115 5.25 1.23 33.07
N GLU A 116 5.71 0.03 32.70
CA GLU A 116 5.08 -0.82 31.69
C GLU A 116 3.59 -1.05 31.97
N ASN A 117 3.23 -1.39 33.21
CA ASN A 117 1.84 -1.64 33.59
C ASN A 117 0.92 -0.42 33.36
N GLU A 118 1.42 0.78 33.67
CA GLU A 118 0.65 2.02 33.46
C GLU A 118 0.48 2.33 31.97
N ILE A 119 1.54 2.09 31.18
CA ILE A 119 1.52 2.29 29.73
C ILE A 119 0.54 1.31 29.08
N LEU A 120 0.60 0.03 29.43
CA LEU A 120 -0.25 -1.02 28.86
C LEU A 120 -1.72 -0.82 29.26
N SER A 121 -2.01 -0.51 30.53
CA SER A 121 -3.37 -0.22 30.98
C SER A 121 -3.97 0.96 30.22
N LEU A 122 -3.24 2.08 30.13
CA LEU A 122 -3.73 3.26 29.42
C LEU A 122 -3.86 3.02 27.92
N PHE A 123 -2.98 2.21 27.33
CA PHE A 123 -3.07 1.80 25.93
C PHE A 123 -4.36 1.02 25.67
N GLU A 124 -4.65 0.00 26.48
CA GLU A 124 -5.85 -0.84 26.37
C GLU A 124 -7.13 -0.01 26.56
N ASP A 125 -7.15 0.88 27.55
CA ASP A 125 -8.27 1.78 27.84
C ASP A 125 -8.58 2.72 26.67
N ARG A 126 -7.56 3.16 25.93
CA ARG A 126 -7.69 4.15 24.83
C ARG A 126 -7.91 3.52 23.46
N TYR A 127 -7.48 2.28 23.27
CA TYR A 127 -7.47 1.63 21.97
C TYR A 127 -8.86 1.57 21.32
N GLU A 128 -9.88 1.09 22.03
CA GLU A 128 -11.24 0.96 21.47
C GLU A 128 -11.86 2.33 21.12
N ALA A 129 -11.55 3.35 21.91
CA ALA A 129 -12.01 4.72 21.64
C ALA A 129 -11.39 5.27 20.34
N HIS A 130 -10.06 5.12 20.17
CA HIS A 130 -9.36 5.55 18.95
C HIS A 130 -9.77 4.74 17.72
N TYR A 131 -9.90 3.43 17.87
CA TYR A 131 -10.39 2.55 16.79
C TYR A 131 -11.78 2.98 16.30
N THR A 132 -12.70 3.21 17.24
CA THR A 132 -14.06 3.67 16.94
C THR A 132 -14.05 5.05 16.29
N ALA A 133 -13.24 5.99 16.80
CA ALA A 133 -13.13 7.33 16.24
C ALA A 133 -12.61 7.29 14.79
N LEU A 134 -11.50 6.58 14.54
CA LEU A 134 -10.92 6.42 13.20
C LEU A 134 -11.86 5.72 12.22
N SER A 135 -12.67 4.77 12.68
CA SER A 135 -13.66 4.10 11.81
C SER A 135 -14.74 5.03 11.25
N LYS A 136 -14.94 6.18 11.88
CA LYS A 136 -15.90 7.21 11.47
C LYS A 136 -15.26 8.31 10.62
N VAL A 137 -13.93 8.34 10.50
CA VAL A 137 -13.22 9.36 9.71
C VAL A 137 -13.44 9.09 8.23
N LYS A 138 -13.99 10.09 7.52
CA LYS A 138 -14.15 10.02 6.07
C LYS A 138 -12.77 9.89 5.40
N GLY A 139 -12.61 8.85 4.58
CA GLY A 139 -11.35 8.58 3.90
C GLY A 139 -10.46 7.55 4.59
N ILE A 140 -10.94 6.87 5.64
CA ILE A 140 -10.30 5.68 6.21
C ILE A 140 -11.34 4.55 6.19
N GLN A 141 -11.00 3.38 5.64
CA GLN A 141 -11.92 2.26 5.51
C GLN A 141 -11.29 0.91 5.86
N LEU A 142 -10.02 0.72 5.50
CA LEU A 142 -9.33 -0.54 5.73
C LEU A 142 -9.08 -0.76 7.22
N SER A 143 -9.63 -1.85 7.77
CA SER A 143 -9.49 -2.21 9.19
C SER A 143 -8.04 -2.25 9.68
N ARG A 144 -7.09 -2.65 8.83
CA ARG A 144 -5.65 -2.64 9.18
C ARG A 144 -5.10 -1.23 9.35
N ILE A 145 -5.54 -0.27 8.54
CA ILE A 145 -5.14 1.14 8.71
C ILE A 145 -5.71 1.66 10.02
N ILE A 146 -7.00 1.43 10.26
CA ILE A 146 -7.67 1.82 11.51
C ILE A 146 -6.93 1.23 12.72
N HIS A 147 -6.67 -0.07 12.70
CA HIS A 147 -5.93 -0.77 13.76
C HIS A 147 -4.57 -0.15 14.03
N ASN A 148 -3.72 -0.03 13.01
CA ASN A 148 -2.35 0.47 13.18
C ASN A 148 -2.31 1.90 13.73
N HIS A 149 -3.18 2.78 13.22
CA HIS A 149 -3.20 4.18 13.67
C HIS A 149 -3.87 4.32 15.03
N ALA A 150 -4.85 3.48 15.38
CA ALA A 150 -5.40 3.41 16.73
C ALA A 150 -4.33 2.98 17.75
N GLN A 151 -3.51 1.98 17.43
CA GLN A 151 -2.38 1.60 18.28
C GLN A 151 -1.39 2.76 18.48
N LEU A 152 -1.09 3.51 17.40
CA LEU A 152 -0.18 4.65 17.50
C LEU A 152 -0.75 5.80 18.35
N LEU A 153 -2.04 6.10 18.22
CA LEU A 153 -2.73 7.10 19.05
C LEU A 153 -2.79 6.68 20.53
N SER A 154 -3.10 5.41 20.81
CA SER A 154 -3.08 4.89 22.19
C SER A 154 -1.69 4.94 22.81
N LEU A 155 -0.64 4.62 22.05
CA LEU A 155 0.74 4.75 22.51
C LEU A 155 1.12 6.22 22.72
N LEU A 156 0.65 7.14 21.87
CA LEU A 156 0.85 8.57 22.06
C LEU A 156 0.19 9.05 23.37
N ASP A 157 -1.02 8.62 23.69
CA ASP A 157 -1.67 8.92 24.97
C ASP A 157 -0.82 8.48 26.16
N ALA A 158 -0.37 7.22 26.13
CA ALA A 158 0.44 6.64 27.21
C ALA A 158 1.81 7.33 27.36
N LEU A 159 2.52 7.53 26.26
CA LEU A 159 3.84 8.16 26.27
C LEU A 159 3.77 9.65 26.55
N SER A 160 2.69 10.34 26.18
CA SER A 160 2.48 11.75 26.52
C SER A 160 2.39 11.94 28.03
N LYS A 161 1.72 11.01 28.72
CA LYS A 161 1.64 11.01 30.19
C LYS A 161 3.00 10.72 30.82
N LEU A 162 3.73 9.73 30.32
CA LEU A 162 5.05 9.35 30.84
C LEU A 162 6.10 10.45 30.64
N LEU A 163 6.14 11.05 29.45
CA LEU A 163 7.15 12.03 29.06
C LEU A 163 6.74 13.48 29.33
N HIS A 164 5.54 13.70 29.87
CA HIS A 164 4.97 15.02 30.13
C HIS A 164 5.00 15.91 28.87
N LEU A 165 4.58 15.35 27.73
CA LEU A 165 4.59 16.08 26.46
C LEU A 165 3.65 17.30 26.53
N PRO A 166 4.06 18.47 26.01
CA PRO A 166 3.19 19.63 25.90
C PRO A 166 1.91 19.28 25.13
N ILE A 167 0.78 19.78 25.61
CA ILE A 167 -0.54 19.48 25.02
C ILE A 167 -0.62 19.86 23.54
N ASP A 168 0.02 20.97 23.15
CA ASP A 168 0.05 21.42 21.75
C ASP A 168 0.79 20.44 20.84
N ILE A 169 1.91 19.87 21.32
CA ILE A 169 2.68 18.87 20.59
C ILE A 169 1.89 17.57 20.47
N LYS A 170 1.21 17.15 21.54
CA LYS A 170 0.33 15.99 21.52
C LYS A 170 -0.78 16.15 20.46
N ASN A 171 -1.50 17.26 20.50
CA ASN A 171 -2.61 17.54 19.58
C ASN A 171 -2.14 17.62 18.12
N GLN A 172 -0.97 18.24 17.86
CA GLN A 172 -0.36 18.26 16.53
C GLN A 172 0.00 16.85 16.05
N THR A 173 0.55 16.02 16.94
CA THR A 173 0.93 14.64 16.63
C THR A 173 -0.30 13.78 16.35
N GLU A 174 -1.37 13.90 17.15
CA GLU A 174 -2.64 13.22 16.90
C GLU A 174 -3.20 13.55 15.52
N LYS A 175 -3.25 14.84 15.18
CA LYS A 175 -3.71 15.29 13.87
C LYS A 175 -2.84 14.69 12.75
N TYR A 176 -1.52 14.74 12.89
CA TYR A 176 -0.60 14.16 11.92
C TYR A 176 -0.84 12.65 11.72
N ILE A 177 -1.07 11.90 12.80
CA ILE A 177 -1.37 10.46 12.74
C ILE A 177 -2.65 10.19 11.93
N VAL A 178 -3.69 11.02 12.09
CA VAL A 178 -4.92 10.90 11.30
C VAL A 178 -4.67 11.26 9.83
N ASP A 179 -3.92 12.33 9.57
CA ASP A 179 -3.61 12.79 8.21
C ASP A 179 -2.85 11.71 7.42
N ILE A 180 -1.82 11.08 8.00
CA ILE A 180 -1.08 9.99 7.35
C ILE A 180 -1.93 8.72 7.16
N ALA A 181 -2.94 8.50 8.01
CA ALA A 181 -3.88 7.39 7.86
C ALA A 181 -4.78 7.59 6.62
N ILE A 182 -5.29 8.81 6.42
CA ILE A 182 -6.09 9.19 5.25
C ILE A 182 -5.24 9.11 3.99
N GLU A 183 -4.03 9.65 4.03
CA GLU A 183 -3.09 9.57 2.90
C GLU A 183 -2.78 8.10 2.55
N ARG A 184 -2.58 7.25 3.57
CA ARG A 184 -2.34 5.82 3.38
C ARG A 184 -3.54 5.15 2.70
N GLU A 185 -4.77 5.38 3.17
CA GLU A 185 -5.96 4.81 2.52
C GLU A 185 -6.05 5.26 1.06
N LYS A 186 -5.86 6.56 0.78
CA LYS A 186 -5.88 7.11 -0.58
C LYS A 186 -4.80 6.46 -1.47
N SER A 187 -3.57 6.34 -0.96
CA SER A 187 -2.46 5.71 -1.69
C SER A 187 -2.73 4.24 -2.03
N LEU A 188 -3.49 3.53 -1.17
CA LEU A 188 -3.88 2.13 -1.39
C LEU A 188 -5.14 1.97 -2.25
N GLN A 189 -5.87 3.06 -2.49
CA GLN A 189 -6.98 3.09 -3.44
C GLN A 189 -6.50 3.31 -4.87
N GLY A 190 -5.39 4.05 -5.03
CA GLY A 190 -4.70 4.27 -6.30
C GLY A 190 -4.40 2.97 -7.04
N GLU A 191 -4.47 3.02 -8.37
CA GLU A 191 -4.07 1.90 -9.21
C GLU A 191 -2.54 1.67 -9.11
N ASN A 192 -2.10 0.49 -9.50
CA ASN A 192 -0.68 0.22 -9.59
C ASN A 192 -0.12 1.05 -10.75
N HIS A 193 0.99 1.77 -10.56
CA HIS A 193 1.63 2.57 -11.61
C HIS A 193 1.83 1.81 -12.93
N MET A 194 2.10 0.50 -12.89
CA MET A 194 2.21 -0.31 -14.11
C MET A 194 0.89 -0.52 -14.86
N ILE A 195 -0.24 -0.51 -14.13
CA ILE A 195 -1.59 -0.54 -14.71
C ILE A 195 -1.89 0.83 -15.35
N ASP A 196 -1.53 1.93 -14.67
CA ASP A 196 -1.66 3.29 -15.21
C ASP A 196 -0.86 3.45 -16.51
N GLU A 197 0.41 3.05 -16.51
CA GLU A 197 1.29 3.09 -17.69
C GLU A 197 0.72 2.24 -18.85
N PHE A 198 0.16 1.07 -18.54
CA PHE A 198 -0.50 0.23 -19.53
C PHE A 198 -1.70 0.94 -20.17
N TRP A 199 -2.57 1.53 -19.36
CA TRP A 199 -3.77 2.21 -19.85
C TRP A 199 -3.46 3.50 -20.58
N HIS A 200 -2.48 4.26 -20.12
CA HIS A 200 -1.96 5.43 -20.83
C HIS A 200 -1.45 5.06 -22.24
N THR A 201 -0.67 3.98 -22.33
CA THR A 201 -0.20 3.45 -23.61
C THR A 201 -1.36 2.98 -24.48
N TYR A 202 -2.36 2.33 -23.88
CA TYR A 202 -3.57 1.91 -24.59
C TYR A 202 -4.32 3.10 -25.19
N GLU A 203 -4.58 4.14 -24.40
CA GLU A 203 -5.29 5.34 -24.85
C GLU A 203 -4.53 6.06 -25.96
N PHE A 204 -3.22 6.21 -25.80
CA PHE A 204 -2.34 6.77 -26.83
C PHE A 204 -2.45 5.99 -28.14
N LEU A 205 -2.33 4.66 -28.11
CA LEU A 205 -2.41 3.83 -29.30
C LEU A 205 -3.82 3.80 -29.92
N ALA A 206 -4.85 3.78 -29.07
CA ALA A 206 -6.25 3.81 -29.50
C ALA A 206 -6.62 5.14 -30.18
N SER A 207 -6.05 6.25 -29.73
CA SER A 207 -6.25 7.57 -30.35
C SER A 207 -5.69 7.65 -31.77
N GLN A 208 -4.64 6.90 -32.07
CA GLN A 208 -4.03 6.84 -33.40
C GLN A 208 -4.73 5.84 -34.32
N SER A 209 -5.13 4.69 -33.77
CA SER A 209 -5.74 3.61 -34.54
C SER A 209 -6.47 2.62 -33.64
N ASN A 210 -7.68 2.21 -34.03
CA ASN A 210 -8.47 1.27 -33.24
C ASN A 210 -8.05 -0.21 -33.40
N VAL A 211 -6.80 -0.50 -33.76
CA VAL A 211 -6.32 -1.87 -34.10
C VAL A 211 -6.09 -2.77 -32.89
N ILE A 212 -6.14 -2.20 -31.67
CA ILE A 212 -5.85 -2.88 -30.42
C ILE A 212 -7.10 -3.24 -29.61
N ASN A 213 -8.26 -2.67 -29.95
CA ASN A 213 -9.54 -3.00 -29.32
C ASN A 213 -10.33 -3.94 -30.24
N HIS A 214 -10.47 -5.19 -29.80
CA HIS A 214 -11.16 -6.23 -30.55
C HIS A 214 -12.69 -6.15 -30.46
N PHE A 215 -13.25 -5.22 -29.68
CA PHE A 215 -14.67 -4.90 -29.66
C PHE A 215 -15.00 -3.63 -30.47
N PRO A 216 -16.23 -3.52 -30.98
CA PRO A 216 -16.74 -2.30 -31.59
C PRO A 216 -16.66 -1.09 -30.64
N ALA A 217 -16.48 0.10 -31.18
CA ALA A 217 -16.33 1.34 -30.39
C ALA A 217 -17.59 1.73 -29.58
N ASN A 218 -18.78 1.32 -30.02
CA ASN A 218 -20.06 1.55 -29.37
C ASN A 218 -20.34 0.62 -28.18
N LYS A 219 -19.44 -0.34 -27.91
CA LYS A 219 -19.58 -1.24 -26.78
C LYS A 219 -18.94 -0.60 -25.55
N ASN A 220 -19.62 -0.63 -24.40
CA ASN A 220 -19.06 -0.17 -23.12
C ASN A 220 -17.96 -1.11 -22.55
N CYS A 221 -17.32 -1.89 -23.41
CA CYS A 221 -16.27 -2.83 -23.05
C CYS A 221 -15.13 -2.74 -24.06
N ILE A 222 -13.92 -2.94 -23.57
CA ILE A 222 -12.69 -3.05 -24.35
C ILE A 222 -12.24 -4.51 -24.31
N ALA A 223 -11.79 -5.03 -25.46
CA ALA A 223 -11.19 -6.36 -25.52
C ALA A 223 -9.76 -6.26 -26.07
N ILE A 224 -8.77 -6.65 -25.27
CA ILE A 224 -7.34 -6.54 -25.63
C ILE A 224 -6.71 -7.92 -25.70
N ASN A 225 -6.11 -8.26 -26.84
CA ASN A 225 -5.15 -9.36 -26.88
C ASN A 225 -3.78 -8.84 -26.46
N LEU A 226 -3.26 -9.30 -25.32
CA LEU A 226 -2.02 -8.75 -24.77
C LEU A 226 -0.80 -8.98 -25.66
N ASN A 227 -0.70 -10.09 -26.37
CA ASN A 227 0.48 -10.34 -27.22
C ASN A 227 0.49 -9.36 -28.41
N GLN A 228 -0.65 -9.18 -29.07
CA GLN A 228 -0.82 -8.21 -30.14
C GLN A 228 -0.62 -6.77 -29.65
N PHE A 229 -1.16 -6.43 -28.48
CA PHE A 229 -0.97 -5.10 -27.88
C PHE A 229 0.50 -4.76 -27.69
N TYR A 230 1.30 -5.72 -27.18
CA TYR A 230 2.74 -5.53 -27.00
C TYR A 230 3.50 -5.42 -28.31
N GLU A 231 3.09 -6.16 -29.34
CA GLU A 231 3.65 -6.06 -30.68
C GLU A 231 3.42 -4.66 -31.28
N VAL A 232 2.19 -4.15 -31.19
CA VAL A 232 1.83 -2.80 -31.66
C VAL A 232 2.56 -1.72 -30.86
N ALA A 233 2.61 -1.84 -29.54
CA ALA A 233 3.34 -0.90 -28.68
C ALA A 233 4.82 -0.83 -29.05
N ARG A 234 5.46 -2.00 -29.26
CA ARG A 234 6.87 -2.07 -29.69
C ARG A 234 7.08 -1.44 -31.06
N ALA A 235 6.19 -1.69 -32.03
CA ALA A 235 6.26 -1.08 -33.35
C ALA A 235 6.14 0.46 -33.29
N LYS A 236 5.38 0.98 -32.33
CA LYS A 236 5.18 2.41 -32.06
C LYS A 236 6.17 2.99 -31.05
N ARG A 237 7.23 2.25 -30.71
CA ARG A 237 8.31 2.64 -29.77
C ARG A 237 7.80 3.05 -28.38
N GLN A 238 6.68 2.47 -27.95
CA GLN A 238 6.17 2.63 -26.59
C GLN A 238 6.82 1.59 -25.68
N SER A 239 7.23 2.02 -24.49
CA SER A 239 7.71 1.13 -23.44
C SER A 239 6.53 0.55 -22.69
N LEU A 240 6.59 -0.73 -22.34
CA LEU A 240 5.60 -1.38 -21.50
C LEU A 240 6.31 -2.26 -20.45
N PRO A 241 5.72 -2.42 -19.25
CA PRO A 241 6.20 -3.39 -18.27
C PRO A 241 6.19 -4.82 -18.83
N ARG A 242 6.86 -5.77 -18.18
CA ARG A 242 6.91 -7.16 -18.67
C ARG A 242 5.53 -7.82 -18.69
N ILE A 243 5.19 -8.47 -19.81
CA ILE A 243 3.86 -9.09 -20.04
C ILE A 243 3.42 -10.07 -18.94
N ASN A 244 4.34 -10.82 -18.34
CA ASN A 244 4.03 -11.76 -17.27
C ASN A 244 3.55 -11.07 -15.99
N ILE A 245 4.05 -9.87 -15.71
CA ILE A 245 3.63 -9.06 -14.56
C ILE A 245 2.26 -8.45 -14.86
N ILE A 246 2.11 -7.83 -16.04
CA ILE A 246 0.86 -7.18 -16.48
C ILE A 246 -0.33 -8.15 -16.53
N ARG A 247 -0.12 -9.40 -16.96
CA ARG A 247 -1.19 -10.42 -16.95
C ARG A 247 -1.83 -10.64 -15.58
N ARG A 248 -1.04 -10.52 -14.49
CA ARG A 248 -1.53 -10.65 -13.11
C ARG A 248 -2.07 -9.34 -12.57
N LEU A 249 -1.48 -8.20 -12.96
CA LEU A 249 -1.91 -6.89 -12.48
C LEU A 249 -3.22 -6.43 -13.11
N LEU A 250 -3.43 -6.67 -14.41
CA LEU A 250 -4.63 -6.21 -15.10
C LEU A 250 -5.92 -6.84 -14.57
N THR A 251 -5.87 -8.03 -13.97
CA THR A 251 -7.05 -8.61 -13.31
C THR A 251 -7.49 -7.82 -12.08
N LEU A 252 -6.64 -6.92 -11.56
CA LEU A 252 -6.89 -6.03 -10.44
C LEU A 252 -7.23 -4.59 -10.89
N SER A 253 -7.26 -4.32 -12.20
CA SER A 253 -7.61 -3.03 -12.78
C SER A 253 -9.04 -2.63 -12.40
N LYS A 254 -9.22 -1.40 -11.91
CA LYS A 254 -10.49 -0.86 -11.41
C LYS A 254 -11.06 0.23 -12.31
N HIS A 255 -10.23 1.15 -12.80
CA HIS A 255 -10.61 2.24 -13.68
C HIS A 255 -11.19 1.68 -14.97
N TYR A 256 -10.43 0.81 -15.62
CA TYR A 256 -10.92 -0.13 -16.61
C TYR A 256 -11.17 -1.48 -15.94
N LYS A 257 -12.38 -1.68 -15.41
CA LYS A 257 -12.71 -2.83 -14.56
C LYS A 257 -12.56 -4.13 -15.33
N PHE A 258 -11.69 -5.03 -14.89
CA PHE A 258 -11.56 -6.36 -15.51
C PHE A 258 -12.84 -7.18 -15.33
N ILE A 259 -13.33 -7.76 -16.43
CA ILE A 259 -14.52 -8.62 -16.44
C ILE A 259 -14.07 -10.09 -16.50
N GLU A 260 -13.40 -10.48 -17.59
CA GLU A 260 -13.01 -11.87 -17.82
C GLU A 260 -11.94 -11.99 -18.90
N ASN A 261 -11.33 -13.18 -19.00
CA ASN A 261 -10.42 -13.55 -20.08
C ASN A 261 -11.04 -14.68 -20.91
N LYS A 262 -11.54 -14.35 -22.10
CA LYS A 262 -12.22 -15.31 -22.98
C LYS A 262 -11.86 -15.16 -24.45
N SER A 263 -12.14 -16.21 -25.20
CA SER A 263 -12.01 -16.20 -26.66
C SER A 263 -13.21 -15.51 -27.30
N ILE A 264 -12.96 -14.42 -28.03
CA ILE A 264 -13.98 -13.65 -28.73
C ILE A 264 -13.76 -13.65 -30.24
N LYS A 265 -14.80 -13.32 -31.00
CA LYS A 265 -14.66 -12.94 -32.41
C LYS A 265 -14.25 -11.47 -32.47
N SER A 266 -13.07 -11.20 -33.03
CA SER A 266 -12.58 -9.83 -33.16
C SER A 266 -13.25 -9.11 -34.32
N ILE A 267 -13.46 -7.80 -34.18
CA ILE A 267 -13.85 -6.90 -35.28
C ILE A 267 -12.78 -6.80 -36.39
N HIS A 268 -11.52 -7.14 -36.11
CA HIS A 268 -10.42 -7.12 -37.08
C HIS A 268 -10.26 -8.45 -37.82
N SER A 269 -11.04 -9.48 -37.46
CA SER A 269 -11.02 -10.75 -38.17
C SER A 269 -11.63 -10.58 -39.57
N PRO A 270 -11.03 -11.17 -40.63
CA PRO A 270 -11.60 -11.13 -41.98
C PRO A 270 -13.04 -11.66 -42.02
N VAL A 271 -13.87 -11.07 -42.90
CA VAL A 271 -15.25 -11.51 -43.11
C VAL A 271 -15.25 -12.99 -43.52
N GLY A 272 -16.01 -13.83 -42.80
CA GLY A 272 -16.05 -15.28 -42.99
C GLY A 272 -15.06 -16.09 -42.13
N SER A 273 -14.12 -15.44 -41.42
CA SER A 273 -13.21 -16.14 -40.51
C SER A 273 -13.92 -16.60 -39.23
N SER A 274 -13.75 -17.88 -38.88
CA SER A 274 -14.16 -18.47 -37.59
C SER A 274 -13.09 -18.29 -36.50
N LYS A 275 -11.96 -17.65 -36.80
CA LYS A 275 -10.83 -17.52 -35.88
C LYS A 275 -11.22 -16.65 -34.68
N ARG A 276 -11.24 -17.27 -33.51
CA ARG A 276 -11.43 -16.59 -32.22
C ARG A 276 -10.08 -16.24 -31.62
N ILE A 277 -9.98 -15.06 -31.03
CA ILE A 277 -8.78 -14.60 -30.34
C ILE A 277 -9.07 -14.47 -28.85
N ARG A 278 -8.11 -14.89 -28.02
CA ARG A 278 -8.24 -14.80 -26.57
C ARG A 278 -7.90 -13.38 -26.13
N CYS A 279 -8.86 -12.71 -25.51
CA CYS A 279 -8.72 -11.32 -25.07
C CYS A 279 -9.04 -11.18 -23.58
N TYR A 280 -8.38 -10.23 -22.95
CA TYR A 280 -8.76 -9.69 -21.67
C TYR A 280 -9.84 -8.63 -21.92
N ILE A 281 -10.97 -8.75 -21.22
CA ILE A 281 -12.13 -7.89 -21.39
C ILE A 281 -12.25 -6.98 -20.18
N PHE A 282 -12.42 -5.68 -20.46
CA PHE A 282 -12.53 -4.64 -19.46
C PHE A 282 -13.79 -3.81 -19.70
N GLN A 283 -14.44 -3.36 -18.64
CA GLN A 283 -15.50 -2.36 -18.68
C GLN A 283 -14.89 -0.97 -18.67
N ARG A 284 -15.39 -0.04 -19.50
CA ARG A 284 -14.97 1.37 -19.40
C ARG A 284 -15.56 2.02 -18.13
N PRO A 285 -14.90 3.04 -17.58
CA PRO A 285 -15.53 3.87 -16.55
C PRO A 285 -16.82 4.49 -17.11
N LYS A 286 -17.87 4.61 -16.27
CA LYS A 286 -19.07 5.36 -16.63
C LYS A 286 -18.70 6.85 -16.65
N ASP A 287 -19.02 7.56 -17.74
CA ASP A 287 -18.89 9.02 -17.78
C ASP A 287 -19.86 9.64 -16.76
N GLU A 288 -19.43 10.69 -16.04
CA GLU A 288 -20.27 11.32 -15.01
C GLU A 288 -21.58 11.92 -15.55
N ASN A 289 -21.68 12.12 -16.86
CA ASN A 289 -22.90 12.57 -17.55
C ASN A 289 -23.95 11.46 -17.75
N ASP A 290 -23.62 10.18 -17.56
CA ASP A 290 -24.61 9.09 -17.65
C ASP A 290 -25.38 8.88 -16.32
N LYS A 291 -24.99 9.57 -15.23
CA LYS A 291 -25.68 9.47 -13.93
C LYS A 291 -26.97 10.29 -13.86
N GLU A 292 -27.14 11.31 -14.70
CA GLU A 292 -28.39 12.10 -14.74
C GLU A 292 -29.51 11.33 -15.47
N ASN A 293 -29.19 10.53 -16.48
CA ASN A 293 -30.19 9.77 -17.24
C ASN A 293 -30.74 8.54 -16.50
N ASP A 294 -29.98 7.93 -15.59
CA ASP A 294 -30.48 6.81 -14.76
C ASP A 294 -31.48 7.30 -13.69
N ASN A 295 -31.39 8.57 -13.24
CA ASN A 295 -32.31 9.15 -12.25
C ASN A 295 -33.66 9.60 -12.85
N GLU A 296 -33.74 9.91 -14.14
CA GLU A 296 -35.02 10.25 -14.80
C GLU A 296 -35.86 9.01 -15.15
N MET A 297 -35.23 7.83 -15.32
CA MET A 297 -35.96 6.59 -15.62
C MET A 297 -36.56 5.90 -14.38
N GLU A 298 -36.04 6.14 -13.16
CA GLU A 298 -36.62 5.60 -11.92
C GLU A 298 -37.81 6.42 -11.38
N VAL A 299 -38.08 7.62 -11.92
CA VAL A 299 -39.23 8.45 -11.49
C VAL A 299 -40.51 8.15 -12.30
N HIS A 300 -40.40 7.39 -13.40
CA HIS A 300 -41.51 7.06 -14.28
C HIS A 300 -41.82 5.56 -14.44
N SER A 301 -41.39 4.72 -13.49
CA SER A 301 -41.83 3.31 -13.38
C SER A 301 -42.65 3.06 -12.13
#